data_AF-A0A1D6MUN2-F1
#
_entry.id   AF-A0A1D6MUN2-F1
#
_cell.length_a   1.000
_cell.length_b   1.000
_cell.length_c   1.000
_cell.angle_alpha   90.00
_cell.angle_beta   90.00
_cell.angle_gamma   90.00
#
_symmetry.space_group_name_H-M   'P 1'
#
loop_
_entity.id
_entity.type
_entity.pdbx_description
1 polymer ?
#
loop_
_entity_poly.entity_id
_entity_poly.type
_entity_poly.pdbx_seq_one_letter_code
_entity_poly.pdbx_strand_id
1 'polypeptide(L)'
;MYIDNVTELAFDDVTPEDPDFPFIQGLAEAGLISSKLSRSDMNIPEDVHDNHILFSPESPLSRQDLVSWKMALDKRQLPEVDRNCLFKLSGYIDIDKINTAAWPALAADLDAGDQSITALAFGFTRLFQPNKPVTKGQAALAFSAGDSGEVVLEELARIEAEKIAEAAVNAHAALVAQIEKDLNASFETELKEERERVETLEKVAEEARVELDRLRAEREEEKNILLRSEVEEQPQNVLSKKVEVSFEKSRIEKLQKEIESDNSAVVQLQYELEVERKALSMARAWAEEEAKKAREHARALEEAQNQWEHQGIRVVVEGELKDDASAGVTWANAGKEHAVDESINQAEALLEAQDNVW
;
A
#
# COMPACT_ATOMS: atom_id res chain seq x y z
N MET A 1 68.91 2.96 20.89
CA MET A 1 67.95 2.21 20.05
C MET A 1 68.72 1.02 19.51
N TYR A 2 68.58 -0.15 20.14
CA TYR A 2 69.43 -1.31 19.85
C TYR A 2 69.18 -1.86 18.45
N ILE A 3 70.24 -1.99 17.66
CA ILE A 3 70.22 -2.66 16.37
C ILE A 3 71.17 -3.84 16.46
N ASP A 4 70.59 -5.04 16.29
CA ASP A 4 71.32 -6.28 16.43
C ASP A 4 72.53 -6.33 15.49
N ASN A 5 73.69 -6.73 16.02
CA ASN A 5 75.01 -6.75 15.34
C ASN A 5 75.60 -5.40 14.91
N VAL A 6 74.97 -4.27 15.27
CA VAL A 6 75.49 -2.91 14.99
C VAL A 6 75.80 -2.17 16.29
N THR A 7 74.97 -2.36 17.30
CA THR A 7 75.12 -1.70 18.59
C THR A 7 76.14 -2.43 19.46
N GLU A 8 77.15 -1.71 19.93
CA GLU A 8 78.09 -2.20 20.95
C GLU A 8 77.41 -2.24 22.33
N LEU A 9 77.58 -3.36 23.06
CA LEU A 9 77.01 -3.52 24.40
C LEU A 9 77.71 -2.59 25.40
N ALA A 10 76.93 -1.80 26.12
CA ALA A 10 77.43 -0.82 27.08
C ALA A 10 78.14 -1.46 28.30
N PHE A 11 77.75 -2.68 28.66
CA PHE A 11 78.21 -3.40 29.85
C PHE A 11 78.49 -4.87 29.52
N ASP A 12 79.35 -5.53 30.31
CA ASP A 12 79.69 -6.96 30.12
C ASP A 12 78.63 -7.93 30.66
N ASP A 13 77.82 -7.49 31.61
CA ASP A 13 76.88 -8.31 32.38
C ASP A 13 75.41 -8.05 32.05
N VAL A 14 75.13 -7.23 31.02
CA VAL A 14 73.77 -6.97 30.54
C VAL A 14 73.67 -7.37 29.07
N THR A 15 72.79 -8.31 28.77
CA THR A 15 72.59 -8.86 27.42
C THR A 15 71.21 -8.50 26.86
N PRO A 16 70.99 -8.58 25.54
CA PRO A 16 69.69 -8.28 24.92
C PRO A 16 68.50 -9.12 25.43
N GLU A 17 68.77 -10.25 26.10
CA GLU A 17 67.76 -11.10 26.71
C GLU A 17 67.24 -10.56 28.05
N ASP A 18 67.93 -9.62 28.68
CA ASP A 18 67.47 -8.97 29.90
C ASP A 18 66.25 -8.08 29.60
N PRO A 19 65.11 -8.22 30.31
CA PRO A 19 63.93 -7.39 30.07
C PRO A 19 64.20 -5.89 30.22
N ASP A 20 65.18 -5.50 31.04
CA ASP A 20 65.55 -4.11 31.28
C ASP A 20 66.64 -3.61 30.33
N PHE A 21 67.19 -4.48 29.47
CA PHE A 21 68.26 -4.15 28.53
C PHE A 21 68.01 -2.89 27.70
N PRO A 22 66.84 -2.68 27.05
CA PRO A 22 66.64 -1.49 26.22
C PRO A 22 66.73 -0.18 27.00
N PHE A 23 66.35 -0.20 28.28
CA PHE A 23 66.41 0.97 29.15
C PHE A 23 67.85 1.23 29.61
N ILE A 24 68.56 0.19 30.06
CA ILE A 24 69.95 0.28 30.52
C ILE A 24 70.87 0.70 29.37
N GLN A 25 70.78 0.00 28.24
CA GLN A 25 71.55 0.30 27.03
C GLN A 25 71.23 1.71 26.52
N GLY A 26 69.95 2.10 26.49
CA GLY A 26 69.53 3.43 26.04
C GLY A 26 70.10 4.56 26.91
N LEU A 27 70.12 4.40 28.23
CA LEU A 27 70.72 5.39 29.14
C LEU A 27 72.24 5.50 28.96
N ALA A 28 72.92 4.37 28.74
CA ALA A 28 74.36 4.35 28.49
C ALA A 28 74.73 4.98 27.14
N GLU A 29 73.97 4.69 26.08
CA GLU A 29 74.12 5.32 24.75
C GLU A 29 73.88 6.83 24.78
N ALA A 30 72.98 7.29 25.66
CA ALA A 30 72.74 8.70 25.90
C ALA A 30 73.84 9.38 26.74
N GLY A 31 74.82 8.61 27.24
CA GLY A 31 75.89 9.11 28.11
C GLY A 31 75.43 9.48 29.52
N LEU A 32 74.24 9.04 29.94
CA LEU A 32 73.66 9.38 31.25
C LEU A 32 74.20 8.50 32.37
N ILE A 33 74.63 7.27 32.04
CA ILE A 33 75.31 6.35 32.95
C ILE A 33 76.67 5.96 32.37
N SER A 34 77.68 5.90 33.22
CA SER A 34 79.05 5.54 32.82
C SER A 34 79.10 4.11 32.31
N SER A 35 79.64 3.92 31.10
CA SER A 35 79.70 2.65 30.40
C SER A 35 80.97 2.54 29.54
N LYS A 36 81.16 1.42 28.84
CA LYS A 36 82.24 1.27 27.85
C LYS A 36 82.20 2.35 26.77
N LEU A 37 80.99 2.72 26.37
CA LEU A 37 80.73 3.70 25.30
C LEU A 37 81.20 5.11 25.68
N SER A 38 81.22 5.44 26.97
CA SER A 38 81.66 6.76 27.45
C SER A 38 83.17 6.82 27.76
N ARG A 39 83.85 5.68 27.89
CA ARG A 39 85.29 5.63 28.26
C ARG A 39 86.22 5.70 27.06
N SER A 40 85.78 5.27 25.88
CA SER A 40 86.55 5.35 24.63
C SER A 40 86.92 6.79 24.24
N ASP A 41 86.11 7.78 24.63
CA ASP A 41 86.34 9.21 24.31
C ASP A 41 87.20 9.94 25.35
N MET A 42 87.40 9.36 26.53
CA MET A 42 88.26 9.92 27.58
C MET A 42 89.65 9.32 27.38
N ASN A 43 90.62 10.12 26.90
CA ASN A 43 92.04 9.74 26.69
C ASN A 43 92.73 9.23 27.99
N ILE A 44 92.29 8.09 28.52
CA ILE A 44 92.80 7.44 29.71
C ILE A 44 93.89 6.47 29.25
N PRO A 45 95.11 6.53 29.80
CA PRO A 45 96.16 5.57 29.47
C PRO A 45 95.68 4.14 29.71
N GLU A 46 95.88 3.25 28.73
CA GLU A 46 95.45 1.83 28.70
C GLU A 46 96.01 0.95 29.85
N ASP A 47 96.84 1.51 30.74
CA ASP A 47 97.59 0.79 31.77
C ASP A 47 96.83 0.52 33.08
N VAL A 48 95.54 0.86 33.19
CA VAL A 48 94.71 0.43 34.33
C VAL A 48 93.67 -0.58 33.85
N HIS A 49 94.09 -1.84 33.87
CA HIS A 49 93.29 -3.03 33.60
C HIS A 49 92.08 -3.12 34.53
N ASP A 50 90.99 -2.50 34.14
CA ASP A 50 89.65 -2.98 34.49
C ASP A 50 88.81 -2.91 33.22
N ASN A 51 89.07 -3.87 32.35
CA ASN A 51 88.42 -4.04 31.05
C ASN A 51 86.98 -4.55 31.19
N HIS A 52 86.56 -4.90 32.40
CA HIS A 52 85.21 -5.35 32.69
C HIS A 52 84.40 -4.23 33.31
N ILE A 53 83.45 -3.70 32.55
CA ILE A 53 82.52 -2.67 33.02
C ILE A 53 81.18 -3.36 33.24
N LEU A 54 80.85 -3.49 34.52
CA LEU A 54 79.64 -4.16 34.98
C LEU A 54 78.60 -3.10 35.38
N PHE A 55 77.36 -3.31 34.97
CA PHE A 55 76.21 -2.54 35.44
C PHE A 55 75.68 -3.09 36.77
N SER A 56 75.76 -4.41 36.96
CA SER A 56 75.21 -5.14 38.10
C SER A 56 73.71 -4.86 38.34
N PRO A 57 72.82 -5.26 37.42
CA PRO A 57 71.39 -4.93 37.46
C PRO A 57 70.69 -5.38 38.76
N GLU A 58 71.14 -6.49 39.33
CA GLU A 58 70.58 -7.05 40.57
C GLU A 58 71.14 -6.39 41.85
N SER A 59 72.12 -5.48 41.72
CA SER A 59 72.71 -4.81 42.86
C SER A 59 71.86 -3.60 43.29
N PRO A 60 71.76 -3.31 44.61
CA PRO A 60 70.98 -2.18 45.07
C PRO A 60 71.65 -0.85 44.68
N LEU A 61 70.84 0.08 44.16
CA LEU A 61 71.31 1.42 43.79
C LEU A 61 71.93 2.15 44.99
N SER A 62 73.15 2.65 44.81
CA SER A 62 73.87 3.40 45.84
C SER A 62 73.46 4.87 45.89
N ARG A 63 73.75 5.55 47.00
CA ARG A 63 73.47 6.99 47.15
C ARG A 63 74.23 7.84 46.14
N GLN A 64 75.49 7.53 45.90
CA GLN A 64 76.31 8.29 44.95
C GLN A 64 75.81 8.09 43.51
N ASP A 65 75.36 6.88 43.16
CA ASP A 65 74.90 6.58 41.80
C ASP A 65 73.54 7.22 41.56
N LEU A 66 72.62 7.19 42.54
CA LEU A 66 71.35 7.92 42.46
C LEU A 66 71.56 9.40 42.16
N VAL A 67 72.44 10.07 42.92
CA VAL A 67 72.72 11.50 42.73
C VAL A 67 73.40 11.73 41.38
N SER A 68 74.37 10.90 41.01
CA SER A 68 75.09 11.02 39.73
C SER A 68 74.16 10.88 38.54
N TRP A 69 73.33 9.83 38.52
CA TRP A 69 72.41 9.56 37.42
C TRP A 69 71.30 10.61 37.35
N LYS A 70 70.76 11.05 38.49
CA LYS A 70 69.74 12.10 38.51
C LYS A 70 70.28 13.45 38.03
N MET A 71 71.49 13.82 38.45
CA MET A 71 72.09 15.09 38.01
C MET A 71 72.46 15.06 36.52
N ALA A 72 72.89 13.90 35.99
CA ALA A 72 73.12 13.73 34.56
C ALA A 72 71.81 13.86 33.73
N LEU A 73 70.67 13.45 34.30
CA LEU A 73 69.36 13.63 33.67
C LEU A 73 68.92 15.10 33.65
N ASP A 74 69.11 15.84 34.75
CA ASP A 74 68.60 17.21 34.84
C ASP A 74 69.55 18.26 34.22
N LYS A 75 70.86 18.04 34.29
CA LYS A 75 71.88 19.05 33.97
C LYS A 75 72.77 18.57 32.83
N ARG A 76 72.75 19.31 31.71
CA ARG A 76 73.66 19.07 30.57
C ARG A 76 75.14 19.26 30.89
N GLN A 77 75.45 20.11 31.88
CA GLN A 77 76.81 20.39 32.30
C GLN A 77 76.87 20.40 33.83
N LEU A 78 77.83 19.67 34.38
CA LEU A 78 78.12 19.63 35.81
C LEU A 78 79.34 20.51 36.12
N PRO A 79 79.43 21.07 37.34
CA PRO A 79 80.54 21.93 37.73
C PRO A 79 81.85 21.12 37.85
N GLU A 80 82.97 21.76 37.51
CA GLU A 80 84.29 21.22 37.85
C GLU A 80 84.56 21.42 39.34
N VAL A 81 84.84 20.34 40.05
CA VAL A 81 84.92 20.34 41.51
C VAL A 81 86.13 19.55 41.97
N ASP A 82 86.96 20.19 42.79
CA ASP A 82 88.03 19.53 43.53
C ASP A 82 87.58 19.08 44.92
N ARG A 83 88.42 18.29 45.59
CA ARG A 83 88.14 17.75 46.93
C ARG A 83 87.84 18.84 47.95
N ASN A 84 88.55 19.96 47.89
CA ASN A 84 88.46 21.03 48.88
C ASN A 84 87.17 21.83 48.71
N CYS A 85 86.75 22.06 47.46
CA CYS A 85 85.48 22.67 47.11
C CYS A 85 84.31 21.80 47.62
N LEU A 86 84.30 20.50 47.30
CA LEU A 86 83.24 19.60 47.76
C LEU A 86 83.20 19.48 49.28
N PHE A 87 84.37 19.43 49.96
CA PHE A 87 84.42 19.37 51.42
C PHE A 87 83.81 20.61 52.07
N LYS A 88 84.10 21.80 51.55
CA LYS A 88 83.53 23.06 52.07
C LYS A 88 82.04 23.15 51.84
N LEU A 89 81.55 22.65 50.71
CA LEU A 89 80.13 22.67 50.34
C LEU A 89 79.32 21.66 51.16
N SER A 90 79.80 20.42 51.25
CA SER A 90 79.06 19.31 51.87
C SER A 90 79.25 19.17 53.38
N GLY A 91 80.45 19.47 53.88
CA GLY A 91 80.84 19.17 55.27
C GLY A 91 80.86 17.67 55.62
N TYR A 92 80.84 16.77 54.64
CA TYR A 92 80.83 15.33 54.89
C TYR A 92 82.16 14.84 55.46
N ILE A 93 82.06 13.99 56.49
CA ILE A 93 83.22 13.42 57.18
C ILE A 93 83.87 12.30 56.32
N ASP A 94 83.07 11.58 55.54
CA ASP A 94 83.48 10.44 54.71
C ASP A 94 83.71 10.80 53.24
N ILE A 95 84.10 12.05 52.94
CA ILE A 95 84.34 12.53 51.58
C ILE A 95 85.36 11.66 50.81
N ASP A 96 86.36 11.12 51.51
CA ASP A 96 87.40 10.27 50.91
C ASP A 96 86.87 8.91 50.43
N LYS A 97 85.64 8.53 50.82
CA LYS A 97 84.99 7.31 50.34
C LYS A 97 84.14 7.54 49.09
N ILE A 98 83.90 8.79 48.70
CA ILE A 98 83.07 9.16 47.56
C ILE A 98 83.91 9.07 46.30
N ASN A 99 83.41 8.36 45.28
CA ASN A 99 84.09 8.29 43.99
C ASN A 99 84.25 9.72 43.40
N THR A 100 85.46 10.07 42.96
CA THR A 100 85.78 11.36 42.33
C THR A 100 84.86 11.69 41.16
N ALA A 101 84.43 10.67 40.40
CA ALA A 101 83.49 10.85 39.28
C ALA A 101 82.11 11.37 39.73
N ALA A 102 81.72 11.14 40.98
CA ALA A 102 80.44 11.60 41.54
C ALA A 102 80.52 13.02 42.12
N TRP A 103 81.71 13.62 42.26
CA TRP A 103 81.87 14.95 42.89
C TRP A 103 81.14 16.07 42.14
N PRO A 104 81.20 16.17 40.79
CA PRO A 104 80.46 17.18 40.04
C PRO A 104 78.95 17.10 40.29
N ALA A 105 78.38 15.89 40.24
CA ALA A 105 76.97 15.66 40.48
C ALA A 105 76.57 15.99 41.91
N LEU A 106 77.34 15.54 42.90
CA LEU A 106 77.05 15.81 44.31
C LEU A 106 77.14 17.31 44.64
N ALA A 107 78.06 18.04 44.02
CA ALA A 107 78.15 19.48 44.19
C ALA A 107 76.96 20.21 43.55
N ALA A 108 76.54 19.81 42.35
CA ALA A 108 75.36 20.36 41.69
C ALA A 108 74.08 20.09 42.52
N ASP A 109 73.95 18.90 43.09
CA ASP A 109 72.86 18.55 43.99
C ASP A 109 72.85 19.47 45.23
N LEU A 110 73.98 19.61 45.91
CA LEU A 110 74.09 20.44 47.11
C LEU A 110 73.83 21.94 46.85
N ASP A 111 74.15 22.43 45.65
CA ASP A 111 73.87 23.81 45.25
C ASP A 111 72.35 24.09 45.12
N ALA A 112 71.54 23.05 44.88
CA ALA A 112 70.08 23.15 44.88
C ALA A 112 69.47 23.34 46.29
N GLY A 113 70.27 23.30 47.36
CA GLY A 113 69.83 23.59 48.72
C GLY A 113 68.71 22.68 49.22
N ASP A 114 67.59 23.26 49.67
CA ASP A 114 66.44 22.49 50.19
C ASP A 114 65.74 21.62 49.12
N GLN A 115 66.00 21.87 47.83
CA GLN A 115 65.48 21.07 46.72
C GLN A 115 66.41 19.93 46.32
N SER A 116 67.56 19.78 46.99
CA SER A 116 68.52 18.72 46.70
C SER A 116 68.01 17.34 47.08
N ILE A 117 68.47 16.32 46.35
CA ILE A 117 68.24 14.92 46.68
C ILE A 117 68.82 14.60 48.06
N THR A 118 70.00 15.14 48.37
CA THR A 118 70.64 14.96 49.67
C THR A 118 69.78 15.47 50.83
N ALA A 119 69.14 16.64 50.67
CA ALA A 119 68.25 17.21 51.68
C ALA A 119 66.92 16.44 51.77
N LEU A 120 66.28 16.16 50.63
CA LEU A 120 64.93 15.60 50.56
C LEU A 120 64.89 14.08 50.82
N ALA A 121 65.78 13.32 50.19
CA ALA A 121 65.75 11.85 50.24
C ALA A 121 66.60 11.29 51.39
N PHE A 122 67.76 11.90 51.68
CA PHE A 122 68.69 11.37 52.68
C PHE A 122 68.61 12.06 54.04
N GLY A 123 68.08 13.29 54.07
CA GLY A 123 67.96 14.11 55.27
C GLY A 123 69.28 14.71 55.74
N PHE A 124 69.22 15.43 56.87
CA PHE A 124 70.40 16.06 57.45
C PHE A 124 71.39 15.03 57.98
N THR A 125 72.49 14.83 57.26
CA THR A 125 73.54 13.85 57.60
C THR A 125 74.92 14.49 57.54
N ARG A 126 75.82 14.05 58.43
CA ARG A 126 77.25 14.42 58.41
C ARG A 126 78.13 13.35 57.74
N LEU A 127 77.53 12.20 57.42
CA LEU A 127 78.11 11.09 56.67
C LEU A 127 77.22 10.84 55.46
N PHE A 128 77.80 10.94 54.27
CA PHE A 128 77.06 10.69 53.04
C PHE A 128 76.78 9.19 52.87
N GLN A 129 77.74 8.34 53.24
CA GLN A 129 77.69 6.89 53.06
C GLN A 129 77.46 6.53 51.57
N PRO A 130 78.42 6.80 50.68
CA PRO A 130 78.23 6.73 49.22
C PRO A 130 77.66 5.38 48.74
N ASN A 131 78.14 4.27 49.30
CA ASN A 131 77.72 2.91 48.92
C ASN A 131 76.48 2.40 49.67
N LYS A 132 75.81 3.26 50.46
CA LYS A 132 74.60 2.84 51.17
C LYS A 132 73.46 2.63 50.16
N PRO A 133 72.71 1.53 50.24
CA PRO A 133 71.59 1.30 49.34
C PRO A 133 70.48 2.33 49.58
N VAL A 134 69.86 2.75 48.49
CA VAL A 134 68.73 3.68 48.44
C VAL A 134 67.42 2.89 48.52
N THR A 135 66.46 3.37 49.31
CA THR A 135 65.12 2.76 49.34
C THR A 135 64.26 3.25 48.18
N LYS A 136 63.24 2.48 47.79
CA LYS A 136 62.29 2.90 46.73
C LYS A 136 61.66 4.28 47.01
N GLY A 137 61.35 4.59 48.27
CA GLY A 137 60.82 5.90 48.65
C GLY A 137 61.84 7.04 48.48
N GLN A 138 63.11 6.80 48.78
CA GLN A 138 64.18 7.77 48.57
C GLN A 138 64.43 8.01 47.07
N ALA A 139 64.43 6.95 46.26
CA ALA A 139 64.54 7.07 44.81
C ALA A 139 63.34 7.83 44.23
N ALA A 140 62.11 7.51 44.63
CA ALA A 140 60.92 8.21 44.19
C ALA A 140 60.95 9.71 44.54
N LEU A 141 61.36 10.06 45.77
CA LEU A 141 61.54 11.45 46.16
C LEU A 141 62.60 12.16 45.31
N ALA A 142 63.75 11.51 45.09
CA ALA A 142 64.81 12.03 44.24
C ALA A 142 64.32 12.31 42.80
N PHE A 143 63.59 11.37 42.19
CA PHE A 143 63.06 11.53 40.82
C PHE A 143 61.94 12.57 40.74
N SER A 144 61.15 12.74 41.80
CA SER A 144 60.13 13.79 41.88
C SER A 144 60.70 15.20 42.08
N ALA A 145 61.93 15.31 42.59
CA ALA A 145 62.59 16.58 42.83
C ALA A 145 63.29 17.10 41.56
N GLY A 146 63.27 18.43 41.37
CA GLY A 146 63.95 19.12 40.27
C GLY A 146 63.08 19.39 39.04
N ASP A 147 63.68 20.02 38.04
CA ASP A 147 63.02 20.61 36.85
C ASP A 147 62.21 19.59 36.02
N SER A 148 62.63 18.31 36.06
CA SER A 148 62.00 17.22 35.30
C SER A 148 60.73 16.66 35.97
N GLY A 149 60.51 16.93 37.26
CA GLY A 149 59.41 16.36 38.04
C GLY A 149 58.04 16.91 37.65
N GLU A 150 57.96 18.19 37.32
CA GLU A 150 56.71 18.85 36.89
C GLU A 150 56.18 18.25 35.58
N VAL A 151 57.05 18.03 34.60
CA VAL A 151 56.70 17.44 33.31
C VAL A 151 56.17 16.01 33.47
N VAL A 152 56.81 15.20 34.32
CA VAL A 152 56.35 13.82 34.57
C VAL A 152 55.00 13.81 35.29
N LEU A 153 54.77 14.71 36.25
CA LEU A 153 53.49 14.83 36.94
C LEU A 153 52.37 15.29 36.00
N GLU A 154 52.65 16.21 35.09
CA GLU A 154 51.70 16.66 34.06
C GLU A 154 51.33 15.52 33.11
N GLU A 155 52.30 14.77 32.60
CA GLU A 155 52.03 13.61 31.73
C GLU A 155 51.28 12.50 32.47
N LEU A 156 51.55 12.27 33.76
CA LEU A 156 50.77 11.32 34.57
C LEU A 156 49.31 11.77 34.71
N ALA A 157 49.06 13.05 34.99
CA ALA A 157 47.71 13.60 35.08
C ALA A 157 46.98 13.49 33.73
N ARG A 158 47.69 13.70 32.62
CA ARG A 158 47.17 13.53 31.27
C ARG A 158 46.78 12.08 30.98
N ILE A 159 47.65 11.11 31.30
CA ILE A 159 47.38 9.68 31.11
C ILE A 159 46.18 9.23 31.97
N GLU A 160 46.08 9.72 33.21
CA GLU A 160 44.94 9.42 34.07
C GLU A 160 43.63 9.99 33.51
N ALA A 161 43.65 11.23 33.01
CA ALA A 161 42.51 11.83 32.33
C ALA A 161 42.11 11.07 31.06
N GLU A 162 43.09 10.64 30.25
CA GLU A 162 42.86 9.84 29.05
C GLU A 162 42.23 8.49 29.39
N LYS A 163 42.71 7.81 30.43
CA LYS A 163 42.12 6.55 30.93
C LYS A 163 40.67 6.73 31.39
N ILE A 164 40.35 7.83 32.08
CA ILE A 164 38.97 8.13 32.51
C ILE A 164 38.09 8.39 31.28
N ALA A 165 38.58 9.14 30.30
CA ALA A 165 37.87 9.40 29.04
C ALA A 165 37.61 8.11 28.25
N GLU A 166 38.60 7.22 28.14
CA GLU A 166 38.47 5.93 27.48
C GLU A 166 37.41 5.05 28.18
N ALA A 167 37.42 5.00 29.51
CA ALA A 167 36.40 4.28 30.28
C ALA A 167 34.98 4.82 30.02
N ALA A 168 34.83 6.15 29.90
CA ALA A 168 33.54 6.77 29.59
C ALA A 168 33.07 6.43 28.16
N VAL A 169 33.96 6.44 27.17
CA VAL A 169 33.66 6.05 25.78
C VAL A 169 33.22 4.58 25.72
N ASN A 170 33.94 3.69 26.40
CA ASN A 170 33.60 2.26 26.46
C ASN A 170 32.23 2.03 27.12
N ALA A 171 31.92 2.74 28.20
CA ALA A 171 30.61 2.68 28.84
C ALA A 171 29.48 3.17 27.91
N HIS A 172 29.72 4.25 27.15
CA HIS A 172 28.75 4.75 26.17
C HIS A 172 28.53 3.75 25.03
N ALA A 173 29.60 3.18 24.47
CA ALA A 173 29.51 2.17 23.41
C ALA A 173 28.70 0.94 23.87
N ALA A 174 28.89 0.49 25.12
CA ALA A 174 28.12 -0.61 25.69
C ALA A 174 26.62 -0.27 25.82
N LEU A 175 26.28 0.95 26.24
CA LEU A 175 24.89 1.42 26.30
C LEU A 175 24.26 1.45 24.90
N VAL A 176 24.97 1.99 23.90
CA VAL A 176 24.49 2.06 22.52
C VAL A 176 24.19 0.66 21.97
N ALA A 177 25.11 -0.29 22.16
CA ALA A 177 24.90 -1.68 21.73
C ALA A 177 23.66 -2.32 22.40
N GLN A 178 23.43 -2.02 23.68
CA GLN A 178 22.24 -2.50 24.38
C GLN A 178 20.96 -1.86 23.84
N ILE A 179 20.96 -0.53 23.60
CA ILE A 179 19.83 0.18 23.01
C ILE A 179 19.50 -0.36 21.62
N GLU A 180 20.51 -0.55 20.76
CA GLU A 180 20.32 -1.12 19.42
C GLU A 180 19.70 -2.52 19.48
N LYS A 181 20.16 -3.36 20.40
CA LYS A 181 19.61 -4.70 20.61
C LYS A 181 18.14 -4.66 21.06
N ASP A 182 17.83 -3.83 22.05
CA ASP A 182 16.46 -3.70 22.57
C ASP A 182 15.52 -3.09 21.53
N LEU A 183 16.00 -2.11 20.78
CA LEU A 183 15.27 -1.50 19.67
C LEU A 183 14.99 -2.53 18.57
N ASN A 184 15.98 -3.32 18.16
CA ASN A 184 15.78 -4.38 17.16
C ASN A 184 14.78 -5.43 17.64
N ALA A 185 14.85 -5.86 18.91
CA ALA A 185 13.88 -6.79 19.49
C ALA A 185 12.45 -6.21 19.51
N SER A 186 12.31 -4.91 19.81
CA SER A 186 11.01 -4.24 19.77
C SER A 186 10.44 -4.18 18.34
N PHE A 187 11.28 -3.87 17.34
CA PHE A 187 10.88 -3.85 15.94
C PHE A 187 10.50 -5.25 15.43
N GLU A 188 11.23 -6.30 15.79
CA GLU A 188 10.87 -7.68 15.42
C GLU A 188 9.49 -8.06 15.98
N THR A 189 9.18 -7.62 17.20
CA THR A 189 7.88 -7.86 17.83
C THR A 189 6.77 -7.12 17.09
N GLU A 190 6.93 -5.82 16.84
CA GLU A 190 5.94 -5.00 16.13
C GLU A 190 5.72 -5.51 14.70
N LEU A 191 6.79 -5.92 14.00
CA LEU A 191 6.72 -6.44 12.64
C LEU A 191 5.99 -7.79 12.60
N LYS A 192 6.12 -8.61 13.65
CA LYS A 192 5.34 -9.84 13.80
C LYS A 192 3.85 -9.53 14.01
N GLU A 193 3.52 -8.60 14.91
CA GLU A 193 2.14 -8.20 15.15
C GLU A 193 1.48 -7.61 13.89
N GLU A 194 2.19 -6.77 13.14
CA GLU A 194 1.71 -6.23 11.87
C GLU A 194 1.48 -7.32 10.82
N ARG A 195 2.36 -8.33 10.73
CA ARG A 195 2.14 -9.49 9.84
C ARG A 195 0.89 -10.27 10.22
N GLU A 196 0.65 -10.50 11.50
CA GLU A 196 -0.56 -11.16 11.99
C GLU A 196 -1.82 -10.32 11.68
N ARG A 197 -1.76 -8.99 11.86
CA ARG A 197 -2.84 -8.07 11.44
C ARG A 197 -3.11 -8.14 9.95
N VAL A 198 -2.09 -8.12 9.10
CA VAL A 198 -2.23 -8.25 7.65
C VAL A 198 -2.86 -9.60 7.29
N GLU A 199 -2.41 -10.70 7.88
CA GLU A 199 -2.99 -12.03 7.62
C GLU A 199 -4.48 -12.10 7.98
N THR A 200 -4.88 -11.52 9.13
CA THR A 200 -6.30 -11.48 9.51
C THR A 200 -7.14 -10.63 8.56
N LEU A 201 -6.62 -9.48 8.10
CA LEU A 201 -7.28 -8.64 7.12
C LEU A 201 -7.41 -9.32 5.76
N GLU A 202 -6.38 -10.05 5.32
CA GLU A 202 -6.42 -10.84 4.08
C GLU A 202 -7.51 -11.92 4.13
N LYS A 203 -7.65 -12.63 5.25
CA LYS A 203 -8.73 -13.62 5.44
C LYS A 203 -10.11 -12.99 5.33
N VAL A 204 -10.33 -11.87 6.03
CA VAL A 204 -11.62 -11.15 5.98
C VAL A 204 -11.90 -10.62 4.57
N ALA A 205 -10.88 -10.14 3.86
CA ALA A 205 -11.02 -9.66 2.48
C ALA A 205 -11.38 -10.81 1.52
N GLU A 206 -10.78 -11.99 1.70
CA GLU A 206 -11.09 -13.17 0.90
C GLU A 206 -12.50 -13.71 1.20
N GLU A 207 -12.91 -13.75 2.48
CA GLU A 207 -14.29 -14.09 2.86
C GLU A 207 -15.30 -13.13 2.21
N ALA A 208 -15.02 -11.83 2.22
CA ALA A 208 -15.88 -10.83 1.57
C ALA A 208 -15.95 -11.00 0.05
N ARG A 209 -14.86 -11.45 -0.60
CA ARG A 209 -14.84 -11.76 -2.03
C ARG A 209 -15.70 -12.98 -2.35
N VAL A 210 -15.54 -14.05 -1.58
CA VAL A 210 -16.33 -15.28 -1.75
C VAL A 210 -17.82 -14.98 -1.57
N GLU A 211 -18.19 -14.18 -0.57
CA GLU A 211 -19.58 -13.79 -0.34
C GLU A 211 -20.13 -12.91 -1.48
N LEU A 212 -19.34 -11.99 -2.02
CA LEU A 212 -19.74 -11.20 -3.18
C LEU A 212 -20.00 -12.07 -4.41
N ASP A 213 -19.15 -13.05 -4.68
CA ASP A 213 -19.31 -13.94 -5.82
C ASP A 213 -20.52 -14.88 -5.62
N ARG A 214 -20.78 -15.31 -4.38
CA ARG A 214 -22.02 -16.02 -4.02
C ARG A 214 -23.26 -15.17 -4.31
N LEU A 215 -23.31 -13.94 -3.82
CA LEU A 215 -24.46 -13.04 -4.04
C LEU A 215 -24.65 -12.72 -5.54
N ARG A 216 -23.57 -12.63 -6.32
CA ARG A 216 -23.64 -12.47 -7.77
C ARG A 216 -24.27 -13.70 -8.44
N ALA A 217 -23.88 -14.91 -8.04
CA ALA A 217 -24.46 -16.14 -8.55
C ALA A 217 -25.95 -16.25 -8.19
N GLU A 218 -26.33 -15.94 -6.95
CA GLU A 218 -27.73 -15.91 -6.52
C GLU A 218 -28.56 -14.91 -7.34
N ARG A 219 -28.05 -13.68 -7.56
CA ARG A 219 -28.70 -12.69 -8.44
C ARG A 219 -28.86 -13.17 -9.88
N GLU A 220 -27.85 -13.86 -10.40
CA GLU A 220 -27.89 -14.39 -11.77
C GLU A 220 -28.89 -15.55 -11.88
N GLU A 221 -29.00 -16.38 -10.86
CA GLU A 221 -30.01 -17.44 -10.75
C GLU A 221 -31.43 -16.85 -10.65
N GLU A 222 -31.66 -15.86 -9.79
CA GLU A 222 -32.92 -15.13 -9.69
C GLU A 222 -33.33 -14.52 -11.04
N LYS A 223 -32.37 -13.88 -11.74
CA LYS A 223 -32.59 -13.34 -13.08
C LYS A 223 -32.94 -14.44 -14.09
N ASN A 224 -32.28 -15.59 -14.04
CA ASN A 224 -32.57 -16.72 -14.91
C ASN A 224 -33.94 -17.33 -14.63
N ILE A 225 -34.36 -17.43 -13.36
CA ILE A 225 -35.70 -17.89 -12.98
C ILE A 225 -36.76 -16.94 -13.54
N LEU A 226 -36.58 -15.63 -13.38
CA LEU A 226 -37.50 -14.61 -13.92
C LEU A 226 -37.57 -14.65 -15.45
N LEU A 227 -36.43 -14.81 -16.13
CA LEU A 227 -36.42 -14.97 -17.59
C LEU A 227 -37.12 -16.26 -18.03
N ARG A 228 -36.98 -17.36 -17.28
CA ARG A 228 -37.71 -18.61 -17.57
C ARG A 228 -39.21 -18.46 -17.39
N SER A 229 -39.68 -17.82 -16.32
CA SER A 229 -41.10 -17.59 -16.12
C SER A 229 -41.69 -16.70 -17.22
N GLU A 230 -40.99 -15.63 -17.62
CA GLU A 230 -41.41 -14.79 -18.75
C GLU A 230 -41.48 -15.60 -20.06
N VAL A 231 -40.47 -16.43 -20.34
CA VAL A 231 -40.44 -17.30 -21.52
C VAL A 231 -41.53 -18.39 -21.47
N GLU A 232 -41.98 -18.83 -20.30
CA GLU A 232 -43.09 -19.79 -20.15
C GLU A 232 -44.47 -19.10 -20.22
N GLU A 233 -44.61 -17.87 -19.73
CA GLU A 233 -45.87 -17.11 -19.79
C GLU A 233 -46.20 -16.63 -21.21
N GLN A 234 -45.20 -16.20 -21.98
CA GLN A 234 -45.38 -15.76 -23.37
C GLN A 234 -46.10 -16.81 -24.26
N PRO A 235 -45.68 -18.09 -24.34
CA PRO A 235 -46.36 -19.10 -25.13
C PRO A 235 -47.71 -19.50 -24.55
N GLN A 236 -47.90 -19.48 -23.23
CA GLN A 236 -49.22 -19.72 -22.62
C GLN A 236 -50.23 -18.65 -23.03
N ASN A 237 -49.83 -17.37 -23.02
CA ASN A 237 -50.63 -16.26 -23.49
C ASN A 237 -50.95 -16.40 -25.00
N VAL A 238 -49.95 -16.74 -25.82
CA VAL A 238 -50.16 -17.00 -27.26
C VAL A 238 -51.10 -18.18 -27.49
N LEU A 239 -50.98 -19.27 -26.73
CA LEU A 239 -51.88 -20.42 -26.81
C LEU A 239 -53.31 -20.04 -26.40
N SER A 240 -53.47 -19.27 -25.33
CA SER A 240 -54.77 -18.75 -24.89
C SER A 240 -55.43 -17.89 -25.97
N LYS A 241 -54.69 -16.90 -26.50
CA LYS A 241 -55.15 -16.09 -27.65
C LYS A 241 -55.47 -16.93 -28.88
N LYS A 242 -54.70 -17.98 -29.16
CA LYS A 242 -54.98 -18.92 -30.27
C LYS A 242 -56.30 -19.66 -30.05
N VAL A 243 -56.63 -20.05 -28.82
CA VAL A 243 -57.93 -20.65 -28.48
C VAL A 243 -59.06 -19.64 -28.68
N GLU A 244 -58.90 -18.40 -28.21
CA GLU A 244 -59.89 -17.33 -28.43
C GLU A 244 -60.13 -17.09 -29.93
N VAL A 245 -59.06 -16.93 -30.71
CA VAL A 245 -59.14 -16.77 -32.17
C VAL A 245 -59.83 -17.97 -32.82
N SER A 246 -59.60 -19.20 -32.35
CA SER A 246 -60.28 -20.39 -32.88
C SER A 246 -61.79 -20.37 -32.58
N PHE A 247 -62.18 -19.89 -31.39
CA PHE A 247 -63.59 -19.73 -31.02
C PHE A 247 -64.27 -18.65 -31.87
N GLU A 248 -63.62 -17.50 -32.05
CA GLU A 248 -64.11 -16.44 -32.93
C GLU A 248 -64.22 -16.90 -34.38
N LYS A 249 -63.23 -17.65 -34.88
CA LYS A 249 -63.29 -18.24 -36.21
C LYS A 249 -64.49 -19.17 -36.37
N SER A 250 -64.76 -20.07 -35.42
CA SER A 250 -65.95 -20.92 -35.45
C SER A 250 -67.25 -20.11 -35.39
N ARG A 251 -67.27 -19.00 -34.63
CA ARG A 251 -68.41 -18.07 -34.60
C ARG A 251 -68.61 -17.41 -35.96
N ILE A 252 -67.54 -16.95 -36.61
CA ILE A 252 -67.58 -16.37 -37.96
C ILE A 252 -68.03 -17.41 -38.98
N GLU A 253 -67.52 -18.64 -38.94
CA GLU A 253 -67.95 -19.73 -39.83
C GLU A 253 -69.45 -20.03 -39.68
N LYS A 254 -70.00 -19.93 -38.45
CA LYS A 254 -71.44 -20.08 -38.21
C LYS A 254 -72.23 -18.95 -38.88
N LEU A 255 -71.81 -17.69 -38.67
CA LEU A 255 -72.43 -16.54 -39.32
C LEU A 255 -72.34 -16.61 -40.85
N GLN A 256 -71.22 -17.09 -41.40
CA GLN A 256 -71.06 -17.32 -42.83
C GLN A 256 -72.07 -18.34 -43.37
N LYS A 257 -72.31 -19.45 -42.65
CA LYS A 257 -73.34 -20.43 -43.03
C LYS A 257 -74.76 -19.85 -42.97
N GLU A 258 -75.06 -19.03 -41.97
CA GLU A 258 -76.34 -18.33 -41.87
C GLU A 258 -76.54 -17.38 -43.05
N ILE A 259 -75.53 -16.56 -43.38
CA ILE A 259 -75.55 -15.68 -44.55
C ILE A 259 -75.71 -16.46 -45.86
N GLU A 260 -75.06 -17.62 -46.00
CA GLU A 260 -75.18 -18.45 -47.21
C GLU A 260 -76.57 -19.09 -47.33
N SER A 261 -77.16 -19.52 -46.21
CA SER A 261 -78.56 -19.94 -46.14
C SER A 261 -79.51 -18.82 -46.54
N ASP A 262 -79.35 -17.63 -45.95
CA ASP A 262 -80.18 -16.46 -46.25
C ASP A 262 -80.02 -16.04 -47.72
N ASN A 263 -78.80 -16.03 -48.26
CA ASN A 263 -78.57 -15.79 -49.68
C ASN A 263 -79.28 -16.82 -50.56
N SER A 264 -79.26 -18.10 -50.18
CA SER A 264 -79.98 -19.13 -50.92
C SER A 264 -81.50 -18.91 -50.89
N ALA A 265 -82.04 -18.44 -49.76
CA ALA A 265 -83.45 -18.07 -49.62
C ALA A 265 -83.80 -16.83 -50.46
N VAL A 266 -82.92 -15.82 -50.49
CA VAL A 266 -83.07 -14.63 -51.34
C VAL A 266 -83.11 -15.00 -52.82
N VAL A 267 -82.24 -15.91 -53.27
CA VAL A 267 -82.25 -16.39 -54.66
C VAL A 267 -83.56 -17.14 -54.98
N GLN A 268 -84.09 -17.93 -54.04
CA GLN A 268 -85.40 -18.57 -54.21
C GLN A 268 -86.53 -17.54 -54.33
N LEU A 269 -86.58 -16.55 -53.43
CA LEU A 269 -87.57 -15.48 -53.46
C LEU A 269 -87.47 -14.65 -54.75
N GLN A 270 -86.26 -14.39 -55.26
CA GLN A 270 -86.07 -13.74 -56.55
C GLN A 270 -86.66 -14.56 -57.71
N TYR A 271 -86.48 -15.88 -57.69
CA TYR A 271 -87.08 -16.77 -58.68
C TYR A 271 -88.60 -16.76 -58.59
N GLU A 272 -89.18 -16.84 -57.39
CA GLU A 272 -90.63 -16.76 -57.18
C GLU A 272 -91.21 -15.43 -57.67
N LEU A 273 -90.57 -14.31 -57.33
CA LEU A 273 -90.98 -12.98 -57.79
C LEU A 273 -90.94 -12.85 -59.32
N GLU A 274 -89.95 -13.45 -59.97
CA GLU A 274 -89.84 -13.47 -61.44
C GLU A 274 -90.97 -14.31 -62.07
N VAL A 275 -91.34 -15.43 -61.44
CA VAL A 275 -92.49 -16.24 -61.86
C VAL A 275 -93.80 -15.46 -61.69
N GLU A 276 -94.00 -14.79 -60.56
CA GLU A 276 -95.17 -13.95 -60.33
C GLU A 276 -95.24 -12.76 -61.31
N ARG A 277 -94.11 -12.11 -61.61
CA ARG A 277 -94.03 -11.06 -62.64
C ARG A 277 -94.45 -11.58 -64.01
N LYS A 278 -93.98 -12.77 -64.40
CA LYS A 278 -94.40 -13.40 -65.67
C LYS A 278 -95.89 -13.72 -65.68
N ALA A 279 -96.43 -14.27 -64.58
CA ALA A 279 -97.86 -14.53 -64.45
C ALA A 279 -98.71 -13.25 -64.54
N LEU A 280 -98.29 -12.16 -63.88
CA LEU A 280 -98.94 -10.85 -63.96
C LEU A 280 -98.87 -10.25 -65.37
N SER A 281 -97.74 -10.40 -66.07
CA SER A 281 -97.62 -9.96 -67.46
C SER A 281 -98.57 -10.72 -68.39
N MET A 282 -98.73 -12.03 -68.17
CA MET A 282 -99.67 -12.86 -68.91
C MET A 282 -101.12 -12.50 -68.59
N ALA A 283 -101.46 -12.26 -67.33
CA ALA A 283 -102.79 -11.82 -66.92
C ALA A 283 -103.16 -10.45 -67.49
N ARG A 284 -102.19 -9.52 -67.58
CA ARG A 284 -102.37 -8.21 -68.20
C ARG A 284 -102.62 -8.32 -69.71
N ALA A 285 -101.84 -9.13 -70.42
CA ALA A 285 -102.05 -9.39 -71.85
C ALA A 285 -103.43 -10.02 -72.13
N TRP A 286 -103.87 -10.93 -71.26
CA TRP A 286 -105.21 -11.52 -71.34
C TRP A 286 -106.32 -10.50 -71.13
N ALA A 287 -106.20 -9.64 -70.10
CA ALA A 287 -107.16 -8.57 -69.84
C ALA A 287 -107.22 -7.53 -70.98
N GLU A 288 -106.10 -7.22 -71.62
CA GLU A 288 -106.04 -6.31 -72.77
C GLU A 288 -106.70 -6.89 -74.03
N GLU A 289 -106.53 -8.19 -74.30
CA GLU A 289 -107.24 -8.91 -75.38
C GLU A 289 -108.75 -8.98 -75.14
N GLU A 290 -109.18 -9.27 -73.91
CA GLU A 290 -110.61 -9.36 -73.58
C GLU A 290 -111.29 -7.99 -73.64
N ALA A 291 -110.59 -6.92 -73.24
CA ALA A 291 -111.07 -5.54 -73.41
C ALA A 291 -111.17 -5.12 -74.89
N LYS A 292 -110.34 -5.68 -75.77
CA LYS A 292 -110.39 -5.43 -77.22
C LYS A 292 -111.61 -6.10 -77.86
N LYS A 293 -111.88 -7.36 -77.51
CA LYS A 293 -113.11 -8.06 -77.90
C LYS A 293 -114.37 -7.35 -77.40
N ALA A 294 -114.36 -6.87 -76.15
CA ALA A 294 -115.48 -6.11 -75.60
C ALA A 294 -115.75 -4.80 -76.36
N ARG A 295 -114.69 -4.09 -76.82
CA ARG A 295 -114.81 -2.89 -77.66
C ARG A 295 -115.33 -3.20 -79.07
N GLU A 296 -114.95 -4.32 -79.64
CA GLU A 296 -115.48 -4.78 -80.94
C GLU A 296 -116.97 -5.14 -80.84
N HIS A 297 -117.38 -5.80 -79.75
CA HIS A 297 -118.80 -6.05 -79.45
C HIS A 297 -119.60 -4.76 -79.18
N ALA A 298 -119.01 -3.75 -78.52
CA ALA A 298 -119.66 -2.45 -78.32
C ALA A 298 -119.83 -1.68 -79.64
N ARG A 299 -118.83 -1.70 -80.53
CA ARG A 299 -118.92 -1.06 -81.85
C ARG A 299 -119.97 -1.74 -82.75
N ALA A 300 -120.08 -3.07 -82.68
CA ALA A 300 -121.12 -3.82 -83.39
C ALA A 300 -122.54 -3.51 -82.87
N LEU A 301 -122.70 -3.20 -81.58
CA LEU A 301 -123.98 -2.78 -81.00
C LEU A 301 -124.34 -1.33 -81.36
N GLU A 302 -123.35 -0.43 -81.46
CA GLU A 302 -123.54 0.98 -81.85
C GLU A 302 -123.89 1.13 -83.35
N GLU A 303 -123.33 0.28 -84.22
CA GLU A 303 -123.68 0.22 -85.65
C GLU A 303 -125.08 -0.37 -85.88
N ALA A 304 -125.51 -1.34 -85.05
CA ALA A 304 -126.89 -1.84 -85.06
C ALA A 304 -127.89 -0.81 -84.55
N GLN A 305 -127.51 0.02 -83.56
CA GLN A 305 -128.35 1.08 -83.00
C GLN A 305 -128.59 2.23 -84.01
N ASN A 306 -127.54 2.66 -84.73
CA ASN A 306 -127.65 3.70 -85.76
C ASN A 306 -128.49 3.27 -86.99
N GLN A 307 -128.55 1.97 -87.32
CA GLN A 307 -129.40 1.46 -88.40
C GLN A 307 -130.88 1.41 -88.01
N TRP A 308 -131.21 1.25 -86.73
CA TRP A 308 -132.59 1.10 -86.26
C TRP A 308 -133.27 2.44 -85.96
N GLU A 309 -132.50 3.50 -85.70
CA GLU A 309 -132.99 4.88 -85.58
C GLU A 309 -133.44 5.49 -86.92
N HIS A 310 -132.87 5.06 -88.05
CA HIS A 310 -133.24 5.55 -89.39
C HIS A 310 -134.45 4.83 -90.04
N GLN A 311 -135.01 3.80 -89.40
CA GLN A 311 -136.14 3.04 -89.95
C GLN A 311 -137.42 3.07 -89.09
N GLY A 312 -137.51 3.97 -88.11
CA GLY A 312 -138.79 4.32 -87.48
C GLY A 312 -139.35 3.30 -86.48
N ILE A 313 -138.50 2.57 -85.76
CA ILE A 313 -138.92 1.62 -84.71
C ILE A 313 -138.48 2.13 -83.33
N ARG A 314 -139.47 2.34 -82.45
CA ARG A 314 -139.25 2.62 -81.01
C ARG A 314 -138.78 1.32 -80.33
N VAL A 315 -137.50 1.26 -79.94
CA VAL A 315 -136.97 0.20 -79.07
C VAL A 315 -136.65 0.81 -77.71
N VAL A 316 -137.48 0.43 -76.74
CA VAL A 316 -137.21 0.53 -75.31
C VAL A 316 -136.22 -0.59 -74.97
N VAL A 317 -135.05 -0.23 -74.47
CA VAL A 317 -134.21 -1.16 -73.71
C VAL A 317 -134.50 -0.89 -72.24
N GLU A 318 -135.21 -1.84 -71.61
CA GLU A 318 -135.24 -1.98 -70.16
C GLU A 318 -133.81 -2.22 -69.66
N GLY A 319 -133.29 -1.26 -68.88
CA GLY A 319 -131.98 -1.36 -68.25
C GLY A 319 -132.12 -1.81 -66.81
N GLU A 320 -132.50 -3.07 -66.58
CA GLU A 320 -131.99 -3.80 -65.42
C GLU A 320 -130.60 -4.34 -65.77
N LEU A 321 -129.71 -4.32 -64.77
CA LEU A 321 -128.31 -4.75 -64.81
C LEU A 321 -127.36 -3.77 -65.50
N LYS A 322 -126.90 -2.79 -64.73
CA LYS A 322 -125.47 -2.65 -64.44
C LYS A 322 -125.17 -1.55 -63.43
N ASP A 323 -124.50 -1.98 -62.38
CA ASP A 323 -123.22 -1.44 -61.89
C ASP A 323 -123.17 -1.27 -60.38
N ASP A 324 -122.77 -2.39 -59.76
CA ASP A 324 -121.72 -2.50 -58.76
C ASP A 324 -120.43 -1.75 -59.19
N ALA A 325 -120.54 -0.45 -59.49
CA ALA A 325 -119.43 0.45 -59.74
C ALA A 325 -119.30 1.42 -58.57
N SER A 326 -119.00 0.86 -57.41
CA SER A 326 -118.36 1.58 -56.31
C SER A 326 -117.30 0.69 -55.68
N ALA A 327 -116.43 0.14 -56.52
CA ALA A 327 -115.05 -0.09 -56.11
C ALA A 327 -114.45 1.30 -55.84
N GLY A 328 -114.63 1.76 -54.60
CA GLY A 328 -113.83 2.82 -54.03
C GLY A 328 -112.39 2.34 -54.01
N VAL A 329 -111.69 2.59 -55.11
CA VAL A 329 -110.25 2.48 -55.20
C VAL A 329 -109.66 3.53 -54.27
N THR A 330 -109.26 3.10 -53.08
CA THR A 330 -108.27 3.78 -52.25
C THR A 330 -107.06 2.86 -52.10
N TRP A 331 -106.32 2.69 -53.20
CA TRP A 331 -104.89 2.44 -53.15
C TRP A 331 -104.20 3.72 -53.60
N ALA A 332 -104.08 4.66 -52.65
CA ALA A 332 -103.19 5.81 -52.75
C ALA A 332 -102.58 6.03 -51.36
N ASN A 333 -101.62 5.15 -51.04
CA ASN A 333 -100.40 5.40 -50.24
C ASN A 333 -99.89 4.08 -49.60
N ALA A 334 -99.59 3.11 -50.46
CA ALA A 334 -98.46 2.21 -50.23
C ALA A 334 -97.23 2.95 -50.78
N GLY A 335 -96.58 3.69 -49.88
CA GLY A 335 -95.54 4.66 -50.24
C GLY A 335 -95.24 5.59 -49.08
N LYS A 336 -95.03 5.03 -47.90
CA LYS A 336 -94.26 5.69 -46.85
C LYS A 336 -93.17 4.73 -46.45
N GLU A 337 -91.95 5.17 -46.74
CA GLU A 337 -90.70 4.66 -46.21
C GLU A 337 -90.89 4.27 -44.76
N HIS A 338 -90.60 3.00 -44.47
CA HIS A 338 -90.43 2.53 -43.12
C HIS A 338 -89.27 3.30 -42.48
N ALA A 339 -89.45 3.67 -41.22
CA ALA A 339 -88.45 4.30 -40.38
C ALA A 339 -87.20 3.41 -40.29
N VAL A 340 -86.22 3.72 -41.12
CA VAL A 340 -84.83 3.25 -41.06
C VAL A 340 -84.07 3.95 -39.92
N ASP A 341 -84.65 4.98 -39.29
CA ASP A 341 -84.01 5.75 -38.22
C ASP A 341 -84.04 5.09 -36.83
N GLU A 342 -84.99 4.21 -36.48
CA GLU A 342 -84.96 3.53 -35.17
C GLU A 342 -83.89 2.43 -35.11
N SER A 343 -83.61 1.78 -36.24
CA SER A 343 -82.57 0.74 -36.35
C SER A 343 -81.17 1.36 -36.45
N ILE A 344 -81.04 2.54 -37.06
CA ILE A 344 -79.77 3.28 -37.10
C ILE A 344 -79.47 3.90 -35.73
N ASN A 345 -80.46 4.46 -35.02
CA ASN A 345 -80.25 4.99 -33.66
C ASN A 345 -79.92 3.89 -32.63
N GLN A 346 -80.43 2.66 -32.79
CA GLN A 346 -79.98 1.51 -31.98
C GLN A 346 -78.57 1.04 -32.34
N ALA A 347 -78.13 1.18 -33.60
CA ALA A 347 -76.77 0.85 -34.02
C ALA A 347 -75.75 1.93 -33.61
N GLU A 348 -76.10 3.23 -33.64
CA GLU A 348 -75.28 4.34 -33.16
C GLU A 348 -75.14 4.33 -31.63
N ALA A 349 -76.21 4.01 -30.88
CA ALA A 349 -76.13 3.86 -29.42
C ALA A 349 -75.26 2.67 -28.97
N LEU A 350 -75.07 1.65 -29.81
CA LEU A 350 -74.16 0.52 -29.56
C LEU A 350 -72.71 0.82 -29.96
N LEU A 351 -72.49 1.71 -30.93
CA LEU A 351 -71.17 2.23 -31.30
C LEU A 351 -70.63 3.22 -30.25
N GLU A 352 -71.47 4.12 -29.71
CA GLU A 352 -71.07 5.05 -28.64
C GLU A 352 -70.84 4.37 -27.27
N ALA A 353 -71.49 3.22 -27.01
CA ALA A 353 -71.23 2.42 -25.82
C ALA A 353 -69.92 1.61 -25.91
N GLN A 354 -69.33 1.48 -27.10
CA GLN A 354 -68.08 0.75 -27.33
C GLN A 354 -66.83 1.64 -27.24
N ASP A 355 -67.00 2.98 -27.32
CA ASP A 355 -65.93 3.98 -27.12
C ASP A 355 -65.73 4.40 -25.64
N ASN A 356 -66.49 3.84 -24.70
CA ASN A 356 -66.41 4.15 -23.26
C ASN A 356 -65.87 3.02 -22.37
N VAL A 357 -65.14 2.07 -22.94
CA VAL A 357 -64.35 1.09 -22.18
C VAL A 357 -62.94 1.01 -22.76
N TRP A 358 -62.13 2.03 -22.47
CA TRP A 358 -60.68 1.98 -22.27
C TRP A 358 -60.26 3.11 -21.34
#